data_AF-G9EQB5-F1
#
_entry.id   AF-G9EQB5-F1
#
_cell.length_a   1.000
_cell.length_b   1.000
_cell.length_c   1.000
_cell.angle_alpha   90.00
_cell.angle_beta   90.00
_cell.angle_gamma   90.00
#
_symmetry.space_group_name_H-M   'P 1'
#
loop_
_entity.id
_entity.type
_entity.pdbx_description
1 polymer ?
#
loop_
_entity_poly.entity_id
_entity_poly.type
_entity_poly.pdbx_seq_one_letter_code
_entity_poly.pdbx_strand_id
1 'polypeptide(L)' 'MLFKTLENPAVPIYIYPHVALIGDEQLLKPGFTTEFFLYKQNQFALASERY' A
#
# COMPACT_ATOMS: atom_id res chain seq x y z
N MET A 1 -6.26 -26.59 12.20
CA MET A 1 -4.96 -25.88 12.29
C MET A 1 -5.26 -24.40 12.22
N LEU A 2 -5.02 -23.65 13.30
CA LEU A 2 -5.33 -22.23 13.34
C LEU A 2 -4.02 -21.44 13.16
N PHE A 3 -3.57 -21.29 11.93
CA PHE A 3 -2.43 -20.41 11.64
C PHE A 3 -2.80 -18.98 12.04
N LYS A 4 -1.86 -18.26 12.67
CA LYS A 4 -2.07 -16.86 13.05
C LYS A 4 -2.00 -15.99 11.80
N THR A 5 -2.93 -15.07 11.65
CA THR A 5 -2.89 -14.06 10.59
C THR A 5 -1.69 -13.14 10.79
N LEU A 6 -0.97 -12.84 9.72
CA LEU A 6 0.05 -11.79 9.73
C LEU A 6 -0.61 -10.43 9.62
N GLU A 7 -0.08 -9.45 10.35
CA GLU A 7 -0.46 -8.05 10.15
C GLU A 7 -0.12 -7.64 8.72
N ASN A 8 -1.00 -6.86 8.10
CA ASN A 8 -0.78 -6.29 6.79
C ASN A 8 -0.44 -4.81 6.95
N PRO A 9 0.85 -4.43 7.05
CA PRO A 9 1.21 -3.06 7.32
C PRO A 9 0.81 -2.15 6.15
N ALA A 10 0.24 -0.99 6.49
CA ALA A 10 0.10 0.12 5.57
C ALA A 10 1.46 0.79 5.39
N VAL A 11 1.94 0.86 4.15
CA VAL A 11 3.20 1.47 3.79
C VAL A 11 2.92 2.87 3.26
N PRO A 12 3.33 3.94 3.96
CA PRO A 12 3.11 5.30 3.51
C PRO A 12 4.01 5.61 2.32
N ILE A 13 3.45 6.33 1.35
CA ILE A 13 4.13 6.82 0.16
C ILE A 13 3.78 8.28 -0.08
N TYR A 14 4.80 9.09 -0.32
CA TYR A 14 4.63 10.48 -0.71
C TYR A 14 4.69 10.62 -2.23
N ILE A 15 3.66 11.22 -2.80
CA ILE A 15 3.60 11.55 -4.21
C ILE A 15 3.99 13.03 -4.35
N TYR A 16 5.08 13.28 -5.06
CA TYR A 16 5.52 14.64 -5.37
C TYR A 16 4.52 15.35 -6.29
N PRO A 17 4.41 16.69 -6.21
CA PRO A 17 3.63 17.47 -7.16
C PRO A 17 4.04 17.15 -8.60
N HIS A 18 3.06 16.93 -9.48
CA HIS A 18 3.33 16.52 -10.86
C HIS A 18 2.19 16.97 -11.79
N VAL A 19 2.45 16.88 -13.10
CA VAL A 19 1.43 17.07 -14.13
C VAL A 19 0.83 15.71 -14.48
N ALA A 20 -0.49 15.59 -14.42
CA ALA A 20 -1.23 14.42 -14.87
C ALA A 20 -1.95 14.74 -16.20
N LEU A 21 -1.92 13.78 -17.12
CA LEU A 21 -2.68 13.82 -18.36
C LEU A 21 -4.00 13.06 -18.16
N ILE A 22 -5.14 13.73 -18.35
CA ILE A 22 -6.46 13.09 -18.30
C ILE A 22 -7.16 13.40 -19.62
N GLY A 23 -7.16 12.42 -20.54
CA GLY A 23 -7.54 12.67 -21.92
C GLY A 23 -6.59 13.68 -22.56
N ASP A 24 -7.13 14.77 -23.09
CA ASP A 24 -6.36 15.86 -23.70
C ASP A 24 -6.03 17.00 -22.71
N GLU A 25 -6.46 16.89 -21.45
CA GLU A 25 -6.21 17.91 -20.43
C GLU A 25 -4.94 17.64 -19.63
N GLN A 26 -4.18 18.72 -19.36
CA GLN A 26 -3.08 18.73 -18.40
C GLN A 26 -3.54 19.34 -17.07
N LEU A 27 -3.39 18.58 -16.00
CA LEU A 27 -3.77 19.00 -14.65
C LEU A 27 -2.56 18.99 -13.73
N LEU A 28 -2.35 20.09 -13.02
CA LEU A 28 -1.38 20.17 -11.93
C LEU A 28 -1.95 19.46 -10.69
N LYS A 29 -1.30 18.38 -10.27
CA LYS A 29 -1.64 17.67 -9.04
C LYS A 29 -0.70 18.12 -7.91
N PRO A 30 -1.24 18.63 -6.78
CA PRO A 30 -0.42 18.93 -5.63
C PRO A 30 0.18 17.64 -5.06
N GLY A 31 1.26 17.76 -4.30
CA GLY A 31 1.84 16.62 -3.60
C GLY A 31 0.92 16.15 -2.47
N PHE A 32 0.89 14.84 -2.23
CA PHE A 32 0.06 14.24 -1.19
C PHE A 32 0.68 12.94 -0.66
N THR A 33 0.30 12.58 0.56
CA THR A 33 0.64 11.28 1.15
C THR A 33 -0.51 10.31 0.94
N THR A 34 -0.19 9.09 0.56
CA THR A 34 -1.12 7.97 0.50
C THR A 34 -0.44 6.72 1.05
N GLU A 35 -1.10 5.57 0.98
CA GLU A 35 -0.57 4.32 1.48
C GLU A 35 -0.98 3.15 0.58
N PHE A 36 -0.19 2.07 0.62
CA PHE A 36 -0.60 0.78 0.10
C PHE A 36 -0.35 -0.30 1.15
N PHE A 37 -1.15 -1.36 1.12
CA PHE A 37 -0.95 -2.52 1.99
C PHE A 37 0.07 -3.47 1.38
N LEU A 38 1.02 -3.95 2.20
CA LEU A 38 2.10 -4.83 1.74
C LEU A 38 1.59 -6.12 1.07
N TYR A 39 0.48 -6.67 1.57
CA TYR A 39 -0.11 -7.91 1.07
C TYR A 39 -1.44 -7.66 0.35
N LYS A 40 -1.62 -8.32 -0.81
CA LYS A 40 -2.87 -8.29 -1.59
C LYS A 40 -4.01 -9.11 -0.97
N GLN A 41 -3.68 -10.05 -0.10
CA GLN A 41 -4.60 -10.93 0.60
C GLN A 41 -4.02 -11.28 1.97
N ASN A 42 -4.89 -11.74 2.88
CA ASN A 42 -4.47 -12.17 4.21
C ASN A 42 -3.36 -13.22 4.13
N GLN A 43 -2.26 -12.97 4.84
CA GLN A 43 -1.17 -13.91 5.00
C GLN A 43 -1.25 -14.56 6.38
N PHE A 44 -0.64 -15.72 6.52
CA PHE A 44 -0.64 -16.48 7.77
C PHE A 44 0.79 -16.90 8.10
N ALA A 45 1.18 -16.78 9.37
CA ALA A 45 2.46 -17.28 9.86
C ALA A 45 2.51 -18.80 9.74
N LEU A 46 3.69 -19.35 9.46
CA LEU A 46 3.93 -20.78 9.60
C LEU A 46 3.83 -21.19 11.08
N ALA A 47 3.41 -22.42 11.35
CA ALA A 47 3.16 -22.90 12.71
C ALA A 47 4.38 -22.84 13.65
N SER A 48 5.59 -22.76 13.09
CA SER A 48 6.87 -22.71 13.81
C SER A 48 7.45 -21.30 13.97
N GLU A 49 6.85 -20.27 13.36
CA GLU A 49 7.37 -18.91 13.47
C GLU A 49 7.05 -18.32 14.84
N ARG A 50 8.10 -17.89 15.55
CA ARG A 50 7.97 -17.07 16.77
C ARG A 50 7.89 -15.62 16.33
N TYR A 51 6.70 -15.04 16.42
CA TYR A 51 6.47 -13.60 16.31
C TYR A 51 6.80 -12.91 17.63
#